data_AF-A0A8S3F8A4-F1
#
_entry.id   AF-A0A8S3F8A4-F1
#
_cell.length_a   1.000
_cell.length_b   1.000
_cell.length_c   1.000
_cell.angle_alpha   90.00
_cell.angle_beta   90.00
_cell.angle_gamma   90.00
#
_symmetry.space_group_name_H-M   'P 1'
#
loop_
_entity.id
_entity.type
_entity.pdbx_description
1 polymer ?
#
loop_
_entity_poly.entity_id
_entity_poly.type
_entity_poly.pdbx_seq_one_letter_code
_entity_poly.pdbx_strand_id
1 'polypeptide(L)'
;ELHFVINKYSFEHTVYNALRGRRPIQPPEVPFELYLNETMEKTSKSCDLCNYQNMTAIDSLGRMENQYAYSAANAFKFDQWHSMFMPRQHDITKLTFEEMKDVFTLAWKW
;
A
#
# COMPACT_ATOMS: atom_id res chain seq x y z
N GLU A 1 16.35 5.78 17.07
CA GLU A 1 15.48 6.11 18.21
C GLU A 1 14.06 6.32 17.69
N LEU A 2 13.07 5.75 18.37
CA LEU A 2 11.65 5.97 18.07
C LEU A 2 11.13 7.05 19.01
N HIS A 3 10.50 8.10 18.47
CA HIS A 3 9.92 9.17 19.27
C HIS A 3 8.40 9.03 19.29
N PHE A 4 7.81 8.95 20.49
CA PHE A 4 6.38 8.88 20.69
C PHE A 4 5.84 10.27 20.94
N VAL A 5 4.92 10.72 20.09
CA VAL A 5 4.25 12.02 20.23
C VAL A 5 2.78 11.76 20.46
N ILE A 6 2.23 12.37 21.50
CA ILE A 6 0.81 12.28 21.85
C ILE A 6 0.18 13.63 21.58
N ASN A 7 -0.83 13.65 20.72
CA ASN A 7 -1.67 14.83 20.56
C ASN A 7 -2.55 14.95 21.81
N LYS A 8 -2.36 16.01 22.61
CA LYS A 8 -3.11 16.18 23.87
C LYS A 8 -4.59 16.55 23.68
N TYR A 9 -4.99 16.92 22.46
CA TYR A 9 -6.37 17.27 22.12
C TYR A 9 -7.14 16.05 21.59
N SER A 10 -6.59 15.34 20.59
CA SER A 10 -7.24 14.14 20.02
C SER A 10 -6.89 12.84 20.77
N PHE A 11 -5.89 12.88 21.66
CA PHE A 11 -5.29 11.70 22.30
C PHE A 11 -4.71 10.68 21.30
N GLU A 12 -4.47 11.08 20.06
CA GLU A 12 -3.82 10.23 19.07
C GLU A 12 -2.33 10.09 19.36
N HIS A 13 -1.81 8.88 19.15
CA HIS A 13 -0.41 8.54 19.33
C HIS A 13 0.25 8.39 17.96
N THR A 14 1.34 9.12 17.74
CA THR A 14 2.16 9.00 16.54
C THR A 14 3.58 8.57 16.90
N VAL A 15 4.07 7.53 16.23
CA VAL A 15 5.45 7.04 16.39
C VAL A 15 6.30 7.55 15.24
N TYR A 16 7.28 8.40 15.55
CA TYR A 16 8.24 8.91 14.58
C TYR A 16 9.50 8.05 14.57
N ASN A 17 9.82 7.50 13.41
CA ASN A 17 11.09 6.83 13.16
C ASN A 17 12.07 7.79 12.49
N ALA A 18 13.08 8.27 13.23
CA ALA A 18 14.09 9.19 12.71
C ALA A 18 14.84 8.66 11.48
N LEU A 19 14.90 7.33 11.30
CA LEU A 19 15.52 6.71 10.11
C LEU A 19 14.66 6.88 8.85
N ARG A 20 13.33 7.01 8.96
CA ARG A 20 12.46 7.28 7.79
C ARG A 20 12.80 8.63 7.13
N GLY A 21 13.14 9.64 7.94
CA GLY A 21 13.55 10.96 7.42
C GLY A 21 14.93 10.98 6.78
N ARG A 22 15.76 9.96 7.03
CA ARG A 22 17.09 9.80 6.40
C ARG A 22 17.06 8.97 5.12
N ARG A 23 15.86 8.61 4.62
CA ARG A 23 15.75 7.97 3.32
C ARG A 23 16.34 8.93 2.28
N PRO A 24 17.30 8.50 1.45
CA PRO A 24 17.80 9.33 0.38
C PRO A 24 16.64 9.61 -0.59
N ILE A 25 16.17 10.85 -0.62
CA ILE A 25 15.20 11.34 -1.59
C ILE A 25 16.00 12.17 -2.58
N GLN A 26 16.49 11.53 -3.63
CA GLN A 26 17.03 12.26 -4.77
C GLN A 26 15.86 12.62 -5.68
N PRO A 27 15.68 13.91 -6.03
CA PRO A 27 14.74 14.25 -7.08
C PRO A 27 15.20 13.58 -8.39
N PRO A 28 14.26 13.14 -9.24
CA PRO A 28 14.63 12.54 -10.51
C PRO A 28 15.36 13.57 -11.38
N GLU A 29 16.36 13.10 -12.13
CA GLU A 29 17.12 13.93 -13.09
C GLU A 29 16.28 14.32 -14.32
N VAL A 30 15.19 13.58 -14.56
CA VAL A 30 14.26 13.74 -15.69
C VAL A 30 12.93 14.33 -15.21
N PRO A 31 12.09 14.87 -16.13
CA PRO A 31 10.73 15.30 -15.80
C PRO A 31 9.95 14.22 -15.07
N PHE A 32 9.14 14.64 -14.09
CA PHE A 32 8.47 13.74 -13.16
C PHE A 32 7.55 12.74 -13.89
N GLU A 33 6.84 13.17 -14.92
CA GLU A 33 5.93 12.33 -15.69
C GLU A 33 6.67 11.20 -16.41
N LEU A 34 7.86 11.50 -16.95
CA LEU A 34 8.70 10.50 -17.61
C LEU A 34 9.22 9.50 -16.58
N TYR A 35 9.76 10.00 -15.47
CA TYR A 35 10.24 9.17 -14.35
C TYR A 35 9.14 8.23 -13.83
N LEU A 36 7.93 8.74 -13.64
CA LEU A 36 6.79 7.97 -13.17
C LEU A 36 6.42 6.86 -14.15
N ASN A 37 6.25 7.20 -15.43
CA ASN A 37 5.88 6.23 -16.46
C ASN A 37 6.92 5.10 -16.58
N GLU A 38 8.21 5.45 -16.64
CA GLU A 38 9.31 4.48 -16.68
C GLU A 38 9.33 3.60 -15.43
N THR A 39 9.10 4.19 -14.25
CA THR A 39 9.04 3.45 -12.99
C THR A 39 7.87 2.46 -12.99
N MET A 40 6.68 2.89 -13.41
CA MET A 40 5.50 2.02 -13.50
C MET A 40 5.73 0.86 -14.47
N GLU A 41 6.24 1.14 -15.67
CA GLU A 41 6.55 0.10 -16.65
C GLU A 41 7.60 -0.89 -16.15
N LYS A 42 8.71 -0.38 -15.59
CA LYS A 42 9.79 -1.21 -15.08
C LYS A 42 9.35 -2.11 -13.93
N THR A 43 8.58 -1.56 -12.98
CA THR A 43 8.19 -2.28 -11.77
C THR A 43 7.02 -3.25 -11.99
N SER A 44 6.17 -3.02 -12.99
CA SER A 44 5.02 -3.88 -13.29
C SER A 44 5.39 -5.35 -13.51
N LYS A 45 6.55 -5.62 -14.11
CA LYS A 45 6.99 -6.96 -14.51
C LYS A 45 7.31 -7.89 -13.34
N SER A 46 7.68 -7.32 -12.20
CA SER A 46 8.13 -8.08 -11.02
C SER A 46 7.48 -7.56 -9.74
N CYS A 47 6.26 -7.04 -9.85
CA CYS A 47 5.55 -6.47 -8.71
C CYS A 47 4.95 -7.59 -7.84
N ASP A 48 5.37 -7.65 -6.57
CA ASP A 48 4.85 -8.61 -5.60
C ASP A 48 3.33 -8.48 -5.41
N LEU A 49 2.80 -7.26 -5.51
CA LEU A 49 1.36 -7.00 -5.41
C LEU A 49 0.61 -7.48 -6.66
N CYS A 50 1.20 -7.40 -7.85
CA CYS A 50 0.59 -7.99 -9.04
C CYS A 50 0.53 -9.52 -8.97
N ASN A 51 1.51 -10.17 -8.32
CA ASN A 51 1.53 -11.60 -8.04
C ASN A 51 1.08 -11.93 -6.60
N TYR A 52 0.07 -11.22 -6.10
CA TYR A 52 -0.34 -11.27 -4.69
C TYR A 52 -0.62 -12.69 -4.17
N GLN A 53 -1.14 -13.60 -5.00
CA GLN A 53 -1.46 -14.97 -4.59
C GLN A 53 -0.24 -15.73 -4.05
N ASN A 54 0.93 -15.48 -4.65
CA ASN A 54 2.17 -16.18 -4.34
C ASN A 54 3.16 -15.31 -3.54
N MET A 55 3.06 -13.99 -3.67
CA MET A 55 4.05 -13.04 -3.13
C MET A 55 3.54 -12.19 -1.96
N THR A 56 2.30 -12.41 -1.49
CA THR A 56 1.77 -11.74 -0.28
C THR A 56 1.23 -12.74 0.71
N ALA A 57 1.33 -12.43 2.00
CA ALA A 57 0.76 -13.27 3.04
C ALA A 57 -0.78 -13.28 2.99
N ILE A 58 -1.37 -14.28 3.63
CA ILE A 58 -2.82 -14.43 3.81
C ILE A 58 -3.18 -13.91 5.21
N ASP A 59 -4.33 -13.26 5.33
CA ASP A 59 -4.85 -12.78 6.61
C ASP A 59 -5.48 -13.92 7.43
N SER A 60 -5.74 -13.72 8.72
CA SER A 60 -6.48 -14.68 9.55
C SER A 60 -7.91 -14.93 9.06
N LEU A 61 -8.51 -13.94 8.38
CA LEU A 61 -9.81 -14.08 7.71
C LEU A 61 -9.71 -14.65 6.28
N GLY A 62 -8.51 -15.07 5.87
CA GLY A 62 -8.25 -15.58 4.53
C GLY A 62 -7.92 -14.47 3.53
N ARG A 63 -8.25 -14.72 2.26
CA ARG A 63 -8.10 -13.77 1.17
C ARG A 63 -9.46 -13.42 0.60
N MET A 64 -9.79 -12.14 0.58
CA MET A 64 -10.99 -11.60 -0.02
C MET A 64 -10.65 -10.97 -1.37
N GLU A 65 -11.54 -11.09 -2.34
CA GLU A 65 -11.40 -10.44 -3.64
C GLU A 65 -12.76 -10.11 -4.25
N ASN A 66 -12.75 -9.14 -5.16
CA ASN A 66 -13.84 -8.83 -6.06
C ASN A 66 -13.28 -8.62 -7.47
N GLN A 67 -14.07 -8.00 -8.35
CA GLN A 67 -13.73 -7.86 -9.76
C GLN A 67 -12.41 -7.10 -9.94
N TYR A 68 -12.24 -5.99 -9.22
CA TYR A 68 -11.11 -5.08 -9.43
C TYR A 68 -10.11 -4.99 -8.26
N ALA A 69 -10.37 -5.62 -7.12
CA ALA A 69 -9.53 -5.54 -5.93
C ALA A 69 -9.34 -6.88 -5.22
N TYR A 70 -8.32 -6.94 -4.38
CA TYR A 70 -7.99 -8.09 -3.53
C TYR A 70 -7.42 -7.63 -2.19
N SER A 71 -7.54 -8.48 -1.17
CA SER A 71 -6.86 -8.32 0.11
C SER A 71 -5.47 -8.96 0.07
N ALA A 72 -4.52 -8.34 0.76
CA ALA A 72 -3.19 -8.86 1.02
C ALA A 72 -2.81 -8.61 2.47
N ALA A 73 -1.95 -9.46 3.04
CA ALA A 73 -1.41 -9.27 4.36
C ALA A 73 0.11 -9.06 4.33
N ASN A 74 0.62 -8.33 5.32
CA ASN A 74 2.05 -8.28 5.60
C ASN A 74 2.47 -9.53 6.40
N ALA A 75 3.64 -10.10 6.10
CA ALA A 75 4.21 -11.21 6.86
C ALA A 75 4.61 -10.81 8.30
N PHE A 76 4.95 -9.53 8.52
CA PHE A 76 5.36 -8.99 9.82
C PHE A 76 4.32 -7.99 10.34
N LYS A 77 3.16 -8.49 10.75
CA LYS A 77 2.14 -7.65 11.39
C LYS A 77 2.53 -7.35 12.84
N PHE A 78 2.26 -6.13 13.29
CA PHE A 78 2.38 -5.76 14.70
C PHE A 78 1.15 -6.22 15.51
N ASP A 79 -0.02 -6.28 14.85
CA ASP A 79 -1.30 -6.66 15.45
C ASP A 79 -2.14 -7.50 14.46
N GLN A 80 -3.11 -8.25 14.98
CA GLN A 80 -3.95 -9.18 14.25
C GLN A 80 -4.91 -8.47 13.28
N TRP A 81 -5.46 -7.31 13.66
CA TRP A 81 -6.51 -6.61 12.91
C TRP A 81 -5.93 -5.55 11.97
N HIS A 82 -5.08 -6.00 11.05
CA HIS A 82 -4.46 -5.13 10.06
C HIS A 82 -4.31 -5.83 8.72
N SER A 83 -4.95 -5.31 7.68
CA SER A 83 -4.92 -5.85 6.32
C SER A 83 -4.68 -4.75 5.29
N MET A 84 -4.38 -5.16 4.06
CA MET A 84 -4.19 -4.26 2.93
C MET A 84 -5.18 -4.62 1.82
N PHE A 85 -5.78 -3.62 1.20
CA PHE A 85 -6.66 -3.79 0.05
C PHE A 85 -6.07 -3.05 -1.13
N MET A 86 -5.88 -3.76 -2.24
CA MET A 86 -5.17 -3.24 -3.40
C MET A 86 -5.99 -3.47 -4.66
N PRO A 87 -5.96 -2.51 -5.61
CA PRO A 87 -6.53 -2.73 -6.93
C PRO A 87 -5.66 -3.72 -7.73
N ARG A 88 -6.26 -4.35 -8.74
CA ARG A 88 -5.54 -5.17 -9.72
C ARG A 88 -4.70 -4.33 -10.70
N GLN A 89 -5.08 -3.07 -10.90
CA GLN A 89 -4.32 -2.10 -11.68
C GLN A 89 -3.01 -1.73 -10.96
N HIS A 90 -1.87 -1.93 -11.63
CA HIS A 90 -0.54 -1.62 -11.09
C HIS A 90 -0.30 -0.10 -10.98
N ASP A 91 -0.74 0.65 -12.00
CA ASP A 91 -0.60 2.10 -12.03
C ASP A 91 -1.80 2.79 -11.40
N ILE A 92 -1.66 3.17 -10.13
CA ILE A 92 -2.73 3.80 -9.35
C ILE A 92 -3.22 5.12 -9.94
N THR A 93 -2.44 5.78 -10.79
CA THR A 93 -2.84 7.04 -11.45
C THR A 93 -3.86 6.82 -12.56
N LYS A 94 -4.01 5.56 -13.01
CA LYS A 94 -4.95 5.14 -14.06
C LYS A 94 -6.20 4.46 -13.52
N LEU A 95 -6.42 4.49 -12.20
CA LEU A 95 -7.60 3.89 -11.60
C LEU A 95 -8.88 4.58 -12.07
N THR A 96 -9.80 3.75 -12.53
CA THR A 96 -11.18 4.17 -12.76
C THR A 96 -11.95 4.28 -11.43
N PHE A 97 -13.08 4.98 -11.47
CA PHE A 97 -13.95 5.09 -10.31
C PHE A 97 -14.46 3.72 -9.81
N GLU A 98 -14.81 2.80 -10.72
CA GLU A 98 -15.29 1.46 -10.34
C GLU A 98 -14.19 0.63 -9.69
N GLU A 99 -12.96 0.69 -10.19
CA GLU A 99 -11.82 0.00 -9.56
C GLU A 99 -11.55 0.56 -8.15
N MET A 100 -11.59 1.88 -7.98
CA MET A 100 -11.43 2.51 -6.67
C MET A 100 -12.56 2.11 -5.71
N LYS A 101 -13.81 2.14 -6.18
CA LYS A 101 -14.99 1.74 -5.39
C LYS A 101 -14.91 0.29 -4.95
N ASP A 102 -14.42 -0.61 -5.79
CA ASP A 102 -14.22 -2.02 -5.46
C ASP A 102 -13.20 -2.20 -4.32
N VAL A 103 -12.12 -1.42 -4.29
CA VAL A 103 -11.15 -1.44 -3.17
C VAL A 103 -11.85 -1.08 -1.86
N PHE A 104 -12.62 0.01 -1.83
CA PHE A 104 -13.34 0.44 -0.63
C PHE A 104 -14.46 -0.53 -0.22
N THR A 105 -15.18 -1.10 -1.19
CA THR A 105 -16.24 -2.09 -0.92
C THR A 105 -15.66 -3.35 -0.30
N LEU A 106 -14.49 -3.79 -0.77
CA LEU A 106 -13.81 -4.94 -0.22
C LEU A 106 -13.32 -4.67 1.21
N ALA A 107 -12.74 -3.49 1.45
CA ALA A 107 -12.29 -3.06 2.77
C ALA A 107 -13.44 -2.92 3.78
N TRP A 108 -14.61 -2.43 3.34
CA TRP A 108 -15.81 -2.33 4.19
C TRP A 108 -16.39 -3.70 4.57
N LYS A 109 -16.21 -4.70 3.70
CA LYS A 109 -16.71 -6.07 3.93
C LYS A 109 -15.84 -6.86 4.92
N TRP A 110 -14.54 -6.55 4.97
CA TRP A 110 -13.58 -7.18 5.88
C TRP A 110 -13.75 -6.66 7.31
#